data_AF-A0A838Z011-F1
#
_entry.id   AF-A0A838Z011-F1
#
_cell.length_a   1.000
_cell.length_b   1.000
_cell.length_c   1.000
_cell.angle_alpha   90.00
_cell.angle_beta   90.00
_cell.angle_gamma   90.00
#
_symmetry.space_group_name_H-M   'P 1'
#
loop_
_entity.id
_entity.type
_entity.pdbx_description
1 polymer ?
#
loop_
_entity_poly.entity_id
_entity_poly.type
_entity_poly.pdbx_seq_one_letter_code
_entity_poly.pdbx_strand_id
1 'polypeptide(L)' 'MTPVNILIEKEEFEMAQSIFKKLGTLCQGILKAYYLDQKSMEEIAVLFNLGNANAAKVRKFRCMKELSKLMRYETN' A
#
# COMPACT_ATOMS: atom_id res chain seq x y z
N MET A 1 -25.13 -5.01 -11.97
CA MET A 1 -23.76 -4.69 -12.45
C MET A 1 -23.64 -5.29 -13.84
N THR A 2 -23.23 -4.52 -14.85
CA THR A 2 -23.13 -5.01 -16.24
C THR A 2 -21.81 -5.78 -16.43
N PRO A 3 -21.72 -6.71 -17.41
CA PRO A 3 -20.48 -7.45 -17.68
C PRO A 3 -19.26 -6.56 -17.95
N VAL A 4 -19.47 -5.38 -18.54
CA VAL A 4 -18.40 -4.40 -18.83
C VAL A 4 -17.78 -3.84 -17.55
N ASN A 5 -18.58 -3.58 -16.51
CA ASN A 5 -18.05 -3.09 -15.23
C ASN A 5 -17.08 -4.08 -14.58
N ILE A 6 -17.35 -5.39 -14.69
CA ILE A 6 -16.49 -6.44 -14.13
C ILE A 6 -15.11 -6.44 -14.83
N LEU A 7 -15.08 -6.20 -16.14
CA LEU A 7 -13.84 -6.12 -16.91
C LEU A 7 -13.01 -4.91 -16.50
N ILE A 8 -13.64 -3.74 -16.36
CA ILE A 8 -12.97 -2.50 -15.94
C ILE A 8 -12.40 -2.65 -14.52
N GLU A 9 -13.16 -3.20 -13.57
CA GLU A 9 -12.68 -3.43 -12.19
C GLU A 9 -11.46 -4.36 -12.15
N LYS A 10 -11.43 -5.38 -13.02
CA LYS A 10 -10.30 -6.29 -13.14
C LYS A 10 -9.06 -5.57 -13.69
N GLU A 11 -9.21 -4.78 -14.75
CA GLU A 11 -8.11 -3.99 -15.35
C GLU A 11 -7.54 -2.97 -14.34
N GLU A 12 -8.41 -2.25 -13.62
CA GLU A 12 -8.01 -1.31 -12.58
C GLU A 12 -7.25 -2.01 -11.43
N PHE A 13 -7.69 -3.20 -11.03
CA PHE A 13 -7.02 -4.00 -10.01
C PHE A 13 -5.64 -4.48 -10.46
N GLU A 14 -5.51 -4.97 -11.70
CA GLU A 14 -4.23 -5.41 -12.26
C GLU A 14 -3.24 -4.24 -12.36
N MET A 15 -3.71 -3.06 -12.79
CA MET A 15 -2.90 -1.84 -12.81
C MET A 15 -2.45 -1.46 -11.40
N ALA A 16 -3.37 -1.34 -10.45
CA ALA A 16 -3.06 -1.01 -9.06
C ALA A 16 -2.08 -2.01 -8.44
N GLN A 17 -2.24 -3.30 -8.72
CA GLN A 17 -1.32 -4.34 -8.25
C GLN A 17 0.08 -4.18 -8.85
N SER A 18 0.20 -3.84 -10.14
CA SER A 18 1.48 -3.64 -10.80
C SER A 18 2.24 -2.44 -10.22
N ILE A 19 1.54 -1.33 -9.95
CA ILE A 19 2.09 -0.13 -9.30
C ILE A 19 2.52 -0.47 -7.87
N PHE A 20 1.68 -1.18 -7.12
CA PHE A 20 1.98 -1.56 -5.74
C PHE A 20 3.24 -2.43 -5.65
N LYS A 21 3.48 -3.33 -6.62
CA LYS A 21 4.72 -4.13 -6.70
C LYS A 21 5.98 -3.29 -6.89
N LYS A 22 5.88 -2.05 -7.39
CA LYS A 22 7.02 -1.11 -7.52
C LYS A 22 7.46 -0.51 -6.19
N LEU A 23 6.64 -0.61 -5.12
CA LEU A 23 7.07 -0.25 -3.77
C LEU A 23 8.13 -1.23 -3.26
N GLY A 24 9.06 -0.75 -2.42
CA GLY A 24 9.95 -1.65 -1.68
C GLY A 24 9.16 -2.61 -0.76
N THR A 25 9.70 -3.81 -0.54
CA THR A 25 9.08 -4.90 0.24
C THR A 25 8.63 -4.47 1.64
N LEU A 26 9.41 -3.62 2.31
CA LEU A 26 9.05 -3.04 3.60
C LEU A 26 7.75 -2.22 3.53
N CYS A 27 7.63 -1.34 2.53
CA CYS A 27 6.43 -0.52 2.35
C CYS A 27 5.22 -1.36 1.95
N GLN A 28 5.41 -2.36 1.08
CA GLN A 28 4.35 -3.31 0.76
C GLN A 28 3.84 -4.01 2.02
N GLY A 29 4.75 -4.50 2.87
CA GLY A 29 4.42 -5.15 4.13
C GLY A 29 3.66 -4.23 5.09
N ILE A 30 4.17 -3.02 5.34
CA ILE A 30 3.54 -2.05 6.25
C ILE A 30 2.12 -1.70 5.79
N LEU A 31 1.91 -1.48 4.49
CA LEU A 31 0.59 -1.11 3.96
C LEU A 31 -0.40 -2.28 4.02
N LYS A 32 0.03 -3.51 3.70
CA LYS A 32 -0.82 -4.71 3.85
C LYS A 32 -1.19 -4.95 5.32
N ALA A 33 -0.21 -4.88 6.21
CA ALA A 33 -0.44 -5.06 7.65
C ALA A 33 -1.47 -4.06 8.20
N TYR A 34 -1.45 -2.80 7.74
CA TYR A 34 -2.39 -1.79 8.20
C TYR A 34 -3.77 -1.89 7.54
N TYR A 35 -3.84 -2.02 6.21
CA TYR A 35 -5.12 -1.91 5.49
C TYR A 35 -5.84 -3.26 5.29
N LEU A 36 -5.10 -4.37 5.21
CA LEU A 36 -5.68 -5.70 5.01
C LEU A 36 -5.79 -6.44 6.35
N ASP A 37 -4.71 -6.47 7.11
CA ASP A 37 -4.65 -7.21 8.38
C ASP A 37 -5.15 -6.39 9.58
N GLN A 38 -5.49 -5.11 9.36
CA GLN A 38 -6.00 -4.17 10.36
C GLN A 38 -5.12 -4.05 11.63
N LYS A 39 -3.80 -4.24 11.50
CA LYS A 39 -2.86 -4.16 12.63
C LYS A 39 -2.71 -2.75 13.16
N SER A 40 -2.53 -2.64 14.48
CA SER A 40 -2.21 -1.37 15.15
C SER A 40 -0.80 -0.88 14.79
N MET A 41 -0.50 0.39 15.08
CA MET A 41 0.84 0.94 14.82
C MET A 41 1.89 0.30 15.73
N GLU A 42 1.50 -0.15 16.92
CA GLU A 42 2.32 -0.87 17.89
C GLU A 42 2.69 -2.25 17.34
N GLU A 43 1.71 -3.01 16.84
CA GLU A 43 1.94 -4.32 16.21
C GLU A 43 2.83 -4.19 14.97
N ILE A 44 2.60 -3.17 14.13
CA ILE A 44 3.42 -2.89 12.95
C ILE A 44 4.85 -2.49 13.36
N ALA A 45 5.01 -1.71 14.43
CA ALA A 45 6.34 -1.33 14.91
C ALA A 45 7.16 -2.55 15.34
N VAL A 46 6.53 -3.52 16.01
CA VAL A 46 7.16 -4.80 16.38
C VAL A 46 7.42 -5.65 15.14
N LEU A 47 6.42 -5.85 14.29
CA LEU A 47 6.50 -6.73 13.10
C LEU A 47 7.60 -6.31 12.12
N PHE A 48 7.85 -5.00 11.98
CA PHE A 48 8.82 -4.46 11.04
C PHE A 48 10.06 -3.84 11.73
N ASN A 49 10.26 -4.08 13.02
CA ASN A 49 11.38 -3.57 13.82
C ASN A 49 11.59 -2.04 13.69
N LEU A 50 10.50 -1.26 13.76
CA LEU A 50 10.51 0.20 13.58
C LEU A 50 10.72 0.97 14.89
N GLY A 51 10.91 0.27 16.01
CA GLY A 51 11.16 0.85 17.32
C GLY A 51 9.88 1.18 18.09
N ASN A 52 9.06 2.11 17.57
CA ASN A 52 7.80 2.50 18.23
C ASN A 52 6.68 2.84 17.24
N ALA A 53 5.46 2.97 17.77
CA ALA A 53 4.26 3.29 17.00
C ALA A 53 4.37 4.61 16.22
N ASN A 54 5.06 5.63 16.75
CA ASN A 54 5.26 6.90 16.05
C ASN A 54 6.16 6.72 14.82
N ALA A 55 7.25 5.95 14.96
CA ALA A 55 8.12 5.61 13.85
C ALA A 55 7.37 4.78 12.80
N ALA A 56 6.53 3.82 13.21
CA ALA A 56 5.65 3.08 12.31
C ALA A 56 4.67 3.99 11.56
N LYS A 57 4.04 4.95 12.24
CA LYS A 57 3.13 5.93 11.63
C LYS A 57 3.83 6.79 10.59
N VAL A 58 5.03 7.31 10.89
CA VAL A 58 5.84 8.09 9.95
C VAL A 58 6.26 7.23 8.74
N ARG A 59 6.67 5.98 8.97
CA ARG A 59 7.04 5.05 7.88
C ARG A 59 5.85 4.74 6.99
N LYS A 60 4.67 4.43 7.55
CA LYS A 60 3.42 4.24 6.80
C LYS A 60 3.10 5.45 5.93
N PHE A 61 3.18 6.66 6.49
CA PHE A 61 2.93 7.89 5.75
C PHE A 61 3.90 8.05 4.57
N ARG A 62 5.20 7.78 4.77
CA ARG A 62 6.18 7.81 3.68
C ARG A 62 5.86 6.78 2.60
N CYS A 63 5.52 5.55 2.98
CA CYS A 63 5.13 4.51 2.03
C CYS A 63 3.89 4.89 1.21
N MET A 64 2.87 5.48 1.84
CA MET A 64 1.70 6.00 1.13
C MET A 64 2.07 7.13 0.17
N LYS A 65 2.95 8.04 0.58
CA LYS A 65 3.41 9.13 -0.30
C LYS A 65 4.15 8.59 -1.53
N GLU A 66 4.99 7.57 -1.37
CA GLU A 66 5.67 6.92 -2.49
C GLU A 66 4.68 6.20 -3.42
N LEU A 67 3.69 5.48 -2.86
CA LEU A 67 2.63 4.87 -3.68
C LEU A 67 1.86 5.93 -4.49
N SER A 68 1.46 7.03 -3.85
CA SER A 68 0.77 8.13 -4.53
C SER A 68 1.63 8.83 -5.59
N LYS A 69 2.95 8.78 -5.50
CA LYS A 69 3.83 9.27 -6.57
C LYS A 69 3.79 8.30 -7.74
N LEU A 70 4.01 7.01 -7.48
CA LEU A 70 4.00 5.97 -8.52
C LEU A 70 2.70 5.94 -9.32
N MET A 71 1.55 6.15 -8.65
CA MET A 71 0.25 6.24 -9.32
C MET A 71 0.11 7.48 -10.20
N ARG A 72 0.68 8.62 -9.80
CA ARG A 72 0.63 9.87 -10.61
C ARG A 72 1.57 9.84 -11.82
N TYR A 73 2.66 9.09 -11.77
CA TYR A 73 3.59 8.97 -12.89
C TYR A 73 3.08 8.08 -14.03
N GLU A 74 2.04 7.26 -13.80
CA GLU A 74 1.43 6.44 -14.85
C GLU A 74 0.26 7.11 -15.57
N THR A 75 -0.09 8.35 -15.20
CA THR A 75 -1.17 9.13 -15.85
C THR A 75 -0.65 10.21 -16.80
N ASN A 76 0.62 10.15 -17.20
CA ASN A 76 1.26 11.11 -18.11
C ASN A 76 1.84 10.42 -19.35
#